data_AF-A0A6J1CZ51-F1
#
_entry.id   AF-A0A6J1CZ51-F1
#
_cell.length_a   1.000
_cell.length_b   1.000
_cell.length_c   1.000
_cell.angle_alpha   90.00
_cell.angle_beta   90.00
_cell.angle_gamma   90.00
#
_symmetry.space_group_name_H-M   'P 1'
#
loop_
_entity.id
_entity.type
_entity.pdbx_description
1 polymer ?
#
loop_
_entity_poly.entity_id
_entity_poly.type
_entity_poly.pdbx_seq_one_letter_code
_entity_poly.pdbx_strand_id
1 'polypeptide(L)'
;MAVCSDNHYDPLSPPPAPLSRYESQKRRDWNTFGQYLRNHRPPLTLSRCSGAHILEFLRYLDQFGKTKVHAPCCPFFGQPHPPAPCPCPLRQAWGSLDALIGRLRAAFEENGGPSDTNPFATRAIRLYLRDVRESQAKARGIAYDKKKKRGRNANTNTTTNKPLRHHLDLH
;
A
#
# COMPACT_ATOMS: atom_id res chain seq x y z
N MET A 1 5.90 6.49 -73.71
CA MET A 1 6.40 6.81 -72.35
C MET A 1 5.49 7.86 -71.74
N ALA A 2 4.67 7.50 -70.77
CA ALA A 2 4.09 8.40 -69.78
C ALA A 2 3.61 7.51 -68.62
N VAL A 3 4.39 7.50 -67.54
CA VAL A 3 4.04 6.86 -66.27
C VAL A 3 3.05 7.79 -65.56
N CYS A 4 1.87 7.29 -65.19
CA CYS A 4 0.96 8.00 -64.30
C CYS A 4 1.33 7.65 -62.87
N SER A 5 1.63 8.68 -62.08
CA SER A 5 2.11 8.63 -60.70
C SER A 5 1.10 8.02 -59.74
N ASP A 6 1.57 7.10 -58.90
CA ASP A 6 0.83 6.51 -57.79
C ASP A 6 0.85 7.48 -56.59
N ASN A 7 -0.33 7.99 -56.21
CA ASN A 7 -0.52 8.78 -55.01
C ASN A 7 -0.32 7.89 -53.78
N HIS A 8 0.85 7.96 -53.16
CA HIS A 8 1.09 7.37 -51.84
C HIS A 8 0.26 8.12 -50.78
N TYR A 9 -0.87 7.51 -50.41
CA TYR A 9 -1.65 7.92 -49.25
C TYR A 9 -0.92 7.44 -47.99
N ASP A 10 -0.31 8.37 -47.26
CA ASP A 10 0.30 8.14 -45.96
C ASP A 10 -0.82 7.81 -44.94
N PRO A 11 -0.90 6.59 -44.37
CA PRO A 11 -1.98 6.25 -43.48
C PRO A 11 -1.76 6.96 -42.13
N LEU A 12 -2.65 7.91 -41.85
CA LEU A 12 -2.80 8.58 -40.56
C LEU A 12 -2.66 7.58 -39.39
N SER A 13 -1.61 7.78 -38.60
CA SER A 13 -1.36 7.01 -37.37
C SER A 13 -2.58 7.04 -36.45
N PRO A 14 -3.03 5.89 -35.91
CA PRO A 14 -4.16 5.85 -35.00
C PRO A 14 -3.90 6.70 -33.75
N PRO A 15 -4.93 7.37 -33.20
CA PRO A 15 -4.76 8.17 -31.98
C PRO A 15 -4.22 7.28 -30.85
N PRO A 16 -3.29 7.80 -30.02
CA PRO A 16 -2.67 7.01 -28.97
C PRO A 16 -3.74 6.42 -28.04
N ALA A 17 -3.67 5.11 -27.82
CA ALA A 17 -4.62 4.41 -26.98
C ALA A 17 -4.67 5.05 -25.57
N PRO A 18 -5.87 5.14 -24.96
CA PRO A 18 -6.00 5.70 -23.64
C PRO A 18 -5.13 4.91 -22.65
N LEU A 19 -4.33 5.64 -21.87
CA LEU A 19 -3.46 5.05 -20.85
C LEU A 19 -4.27 4.16 -19.91
N SER A 20 -3.68 3.05 -19.48
CA SER A 20 -4.25 2.20 -18.43
C SER A 20 -4.68 3.04 -17.22
N ARG A 21 -5.73 2.60 -16.51
CA ARG A 21 -6.20 3.24 -15.27
C ARG A 21 -5.06 3.49 -14.29
N TYR A 22 -4.14 2.53 -14.19
CA TYR A 22 -2.95 2.64 -13.35
C TYR A 22 -2.03 3.79 -13.79
N GLU A 23 -1.71 3.85 -15.09
CA GLU A 23 -0.85 4.86 -15.69
C GLU A 23 -1.43 6.27 -15.53
N SER A 24 -2.72 6.43 -15.79
CA SER A 24 -3.42 7.69 -15.57
C SER A 24 -3.36 8.15 -14.12
N GLN A 25 -3.47 7.22 -13.15
CA GLN A 25 -3.36 7.54 -11.74
C GLN A 25 -1.93 7.91 -11.34
N LYS A 26 -0.94 7.15 -11.79
CA LYS A 26 0.48 7.41 -11.53
C LYS A 26 0.89 8.80 -12.03
N ARG A 27 0.47 9.18 -13.24
CA ARG A 27 0.70 10.51 -13.81
C ARG A 27 0.08 11.63 -12.97
N ARG A 28 -1.16 11.46 -12.48
CA ARG A 28 -1.81 12.44 -11.60
C ARG A 28 -1.07 12.61 -10.29
N ASP A 29 -0.66 11.51 -9.69
CA ASP A 29 0.05 11.51 -8.41
C ASP A 29 1.42 12.17 -8.56
N TRP A 30 2.14 11.88 -9.64
CA TRP A 30 3.41 12.51 -9.99
C TRP A 30 3.26 14.03 -10.16
N ASN A 31 2.25 14.47 -10.92
CA ASN A 31 1.97 15.89 -11.13
C ASN A 31 1.60 16.59 -9.81
N THR A 32 0.81 15.93 -8.97
CA THR A 32 0.42 16.45 -7.65
C THR A 32 1.65 16.63 -6.76
N PHE A 33 2.54 15.65 -6.74
CA PHE A 33 3.79 15.74 -5.98
C PHE A 33 4.71 16.84 -6.52
N GLY A 34 4.86 16.94 -7.85
CA GLY A 34 5.62 18.03 -8.48
C GLY A 34 5.06 19.41 -8.13
N GLN A 35 3.74 19.56 -8.08
CA GLN A 35 3.10 20.79 -7.65
C GLN A 35 3.35 21.09 -6.16
N TYR A 36 3.30 20.07 -5.30
CA TYR A 36 3.65 20.21 -3.89
C TYR A 36 5.07 20.76 -3.71
N LEU A 37 6.06 20.23 -4.43
CA LEU A 37 7.45 20.70 -4.36
C LEU A 37 7.60 22.17 -4.80
N ARG A 38 6.90 22.58 -5.87
CA ARG A 38 6.90 23.98 -6.34
C ARG A 38 6.26 24.95 -5.36
N ASN A 39 5.24 24.50 -4.64
CA ASN A 39 4.52 25.31 -3.65
C ASN A 39 5.25 25.39 -2.30
N HIS A 40 6.24 24.53 -2.07
CA HIS A 40 7.07 24.58 -0.87
C HIS A 40 7.82 25.92 -0.77
N ARG A 41 8.08 26.39 0.46
CA ARG A 41 8.84 27.63 0.71
C ARG A 41 10.06 27.35 1.58
N PRO A 42 11.29 27.42 1.04
CA PRO A 42 11.65 27.76 -0.35
C PRO A 42 11.26 26.66 -1.36
N PRO A 43 11.06 26.99 -2.66
CA PRO A 43 10.74 25.99 -3.66
C PRO A 43 11.76 24.85 -3.71
N LEU A 44 11.25 23.62 -3.78
CA LEU A 44 12.08 22.43 -3.82
C LEU A 44 12.15 21.89 -5.24
N THR A 45 13.33 21.39 -5.61
CA THR A 45 13.52 20.55 -6.80
C THR A 45 13.58 19.10 -6.38
N LEU A 46 13.28 18.19 -7.32
CA LEU A 46 13.37 16.76 -7.06
C LEU A 46 14.78 16.33 -6.62
N SER A 47 15.82 16.94 -7.18
CA SER A 47 17.23 16.70 -6.81
C SER A 47 17.58 17.07 -5.37
N ARG A 48 16.84 18.01 -4.77
CA ARG A 48 16.99 18.44 -3.37
C ARG A 48 15.93 17.82 -2.46
N CYS A 49 15.04 17.01 -3.04
CA CYS A 49 14.02 16.31 -2.29
C CYS A 49 14.65 15.16 -1.52
N SER A 50 14.18 14.95 -0.30
CA SER A 50 14.70 13.93 0.62
C SER A 50 13.53 13.17 1.23
N GLY A 51 13.82 12.08 1.95
CA GLY A 51 12.79 11.34 2.67
C GLY A 51 11.97 12.22 3.62
N ALA A 52 12.55 13.27 4.20
CA ALA A 52 11.83 14.19 5.08
C ALA A 52 10.72 14.95 4.35
N HIS A 53 11.01 15.52 3.17
CA HIS A 53 10.04 16.23 2.35
C HIS A 53 8.90 15.32 1.88
N ILE A 54 9.21 14.05 1.59
CA ILE A 54 8.18 13.06 1.24
C ILE A 54 7.30 12.75 2.46
N LEU A 55 7.87 12.60 3.66
CA LEU A 55 7.07 12.41 4.88
C LEU A 55 6.15 13.59 5.15
N GLU A 56 6.62 14.81 4.93
CA GLU A 56 5.81 16.02 5.03
C GLU A 56 4.68 16.00 4.00
N PHE A 57 4.97 15.65 2.74
CA PHE A 57 3.94 15.48 1.71
C PHE A 57 2.88 14.45 2.11
N LEU A 58 3.27 13.29 2.65
CA LEU A 58 2.31 12.27 3.10
C LEU A 58 1.43 12.77 4.25
N ARG A 59 1.96 13.61 5.15
CA ARG A 59 1.17 14.26 6.22
C ARG A 59 0.27 15.36 5.69
N TYR A 60 0.72 16.12 4.70
CA TYR A 60 -0.11 17.11 4.02
C TYR A 60 -1.36 16.47 3.39
N LEU A 61 -1.22 15.26 2.83
CA LEU A 61 -2.36 14.53 2.26
C LEU A 61 -3.43 14.13 3.27
N ASP A 62 -3.15 14.09 4.58
CA ASP A 62 -4.16 13.81 5.60
C ASP A 62 -5.29 14.84 5.60
N GLN A 63 -5.05 16.08 5.13
CA GLN A 63 -6.08 17.12 4.99
C GLN A 63 -7.21 16.73 4.02
N PHE A 64 -6.91 15.86 3.06
CA PHE A 64 -7.86 15.30 2.10
C PHE A 64 -8.27 13.87 2.45
N GLY A 65 -7.95 13.44 3.66
CA GLY A 65 -8.23 12.12 4.19
C GLY A 65 -9.73 11.84 4.31
N LYS A 66 -10.09 10.56 4.15
CA LYS A 66 -11.48 10.09 4.32
C LYS A 66 -11.63 9.03 5.41
N THR A 67 -10.52 8.61 6.02
CA THR A 67 -10.53 7.55 7.03
C THR A 67 -10.48 8.18 8.41
N LYS A 68 -11.48 7.87 9.26
CA LYS A 68 -11.46 8.26 10.67
C LYS A 68 -10.39 7.43 11.40
N VAL A 69 -9.45 8.13 12.05
CA VAL A 69 -8.41 7.51 12.88
C VAL A 69 -8.59 8.00 14.31
N HIS A 70 -9.06 7.12 15.19
CA HIS A 70 -9.34 7.44 16.58
C HIS A 70 -8.05 7.72 17.35
N ALA A 71 -8.03 8.80 18.13
CA ALA A 71 -6.95 9.09 19.05
C ALA A 71 -6.97 8.10 20.24
N PRO A 72 -5.83 7.79 20.89
CA PRO A 72 -5.79 6.86 22.02
C PRO A 72 -6.75 7.19 23.18
N CYS A 73 -7.03 8.49 23.40
CA CYS A 73 -7.97 8.95 24.42
C CYS A 73 -9.45 8.96 23.95
N CYS A 74 -9.73 8.61 22.69
CA CYS A 74 -11.09 8.55 22.17
C CYS A 74 -11.82 7.34 22.76
N PRO A 75 -13.07 7.48 23.22
CA PRO A 75 -13.86 6.35 23.75
C PRO A 75 -14.10 5.24 22.70
N PHE A 76 -13.95 5.56 21.42
CA PHE A 76 -14.10 4.62 20.31
C PHE A 76 -12.76 4.03 19.82
N PHE A 77 -11.64 4.32 20.48
CA PHE A 77 -10.36 3.73 20.11
C PHE A 77 -10.43 2.21 20.22
N GLY A 78 -10.05 1.50 19.15
CA GLY A 78 -10.10 0.04 19.12
C GLY A 78 -11.49 -0.53 18.82
N GLN A 79 -12.48 0.28 18.47
CA GLN A 79 -13.82 -0.19 18.10
C GLN A 79 -14.00 -0.19 16.57
N PRO A 80 -14.26 -1.35 15.93
CA PRO A 80 -14.47 -1.43 14.48
C PRO A 80 -15.75 -0.72 14.00
N HIS A 81 -16.78 -0.72 14.84
CA HIS A 81 -18.10 -0.16 14.56
C HIS A 81 -18.50 0.82 15.66
N PRO A 82 -17.99 2.06 15.63
CA PRO A 82 -18.32 3.05 16.65
C PRO A 82 -19.81 3.44 16.56
N PRO A 83 -20.54 3.47 17.69
CA PRO A 83 -21.97 3.72 17.73
C PRO A 83 -22.35 5.20 17.51
N ALA A 84 -21.39 6.12 17.59
CA ALA A 84 -21.61 7.55 17.43
C ALA A 84 -20.40 8.25 16.76
N PRO A 85 -20.58 9.46 16.20
CA PRO A 85 -19.47 10.25 15.65
C PRO A 85 -18.51 10.74 16.74
N CYS A 86 -17.27 11.08 16.35
CA CYS A 86 -16.28 11.67 17.24
C CYS A 86 -15.44 12.76 16.56
N PRO A 87 -14.80 13.65 17.35
CA PRO A 87 -14.01 14.76 16.82
C PRO A 87 -12.63 14.33 16.29
N CYS A 88 -12.31 13.02 16.28
CA CYS A 88 -11.02 12.56 15.79
C CYS A 88 -10.82 12.96 14.31
N PRO A 89 -9.59 13.27 13.89
CA PRO A 89 -9.32 13.75 12.54
C PRO A 89 -9.60 12.65 11.48
N LEU A 90 -9.93 13.10 10.27
CA LEU A 90 -9.84 12.27 9.08
C LEU A 90 -8.40 12.28 8.57
N ARG A 91 -7.94 11.13 8.07
CA ARG A 91 -6.59 10.92 7.55
C ARG A 91 -6.64 10.03 6.31
N GLN A 92 -5.54 9.94 5.58
CA GLN A 92 -5.43 8.98 4.49
C GLN A 92 -5.43 7.56 5.06
N ALA A 93 -6.10 6.63 4.38
CA ALA A 93 -5.96 5.21 4.70
C ALA A 93 -4.52 4.76 4.44
N TRP A 94 -3.97 3.90 5.30
CA TRP A 94 -2.66 3.29 5.10
C TRP A 94 -2.48 2.73 3.68
N GLY A 95 -3.46 1.94 3.18
CA GLY A 95 -3.39 1.33 1.86
C GLY A 95 -3.35 2.35 0.71
N SER A 96 -3.97 3.52 0.88
CA SER A 96 -3.90 4.60 -0.11
C SER A 96 -2.52 5.22 -0.17
N LEU A 97 -1.88 5.46 0.99
CA LEU A 97 -0.53 5.99 1.08
C LEU A 97 0.50 5.00 0.52
N ASP A 98 0.38 3.72 0.84
CA ASP A 98 1.27 2.67 0.36
C ASP A 98 1.22 2.55 -1.17
N ALA A 99 0.01 2.49 -1.73
CA ALA A 99 -0.19 2.45 -3.18
C ALA A 99 0.30 3.73 -3.89
N LEU A 100 0.11 4.91 -3.27
CA LEU A 100 0.65 6.18 -3.77
C LEU A 100 2.18 6.14 -3.85
N ILE A 101 2.83 5.72 -2.76
CA ILE A 101 4.30 5.63 -2.72
C ILE A 101 4.82 4.62 -3.76
N GLY A 102 4.14 3.49 -3.95
CA GLY A 102 4.47 2.54 -5.02
C GLY A 102 4.43 3.19 -6.40
N ARG A 103 3.38 3.95 -6.69
CA ARG A 103 3.26 4.69 -7.97
C ARG A 103 4.32 5.77 -8.14
N LEU A 104 4.64 6.52 -7.07
CA LEU A 104 5.67 7.56 -7.12
C LEU A 104 7.08 6.99 -7.30
N ARG A 105 7.37 5.80 -6.75
CA ARG A 105 8.64 5.09 -7.03
C ARG A 105 8.77 4.76 -8.50
N ALA A 106 7.74 4.15 -9.08
CA ALA A 106 7.72 3.80 -10.50
C ALA A 106 7.81 5.05 -11.40
N ALA A 107 7.07 6.11 -11.05
CA ALA A 107 7.13 7.38 -11.78
C ALA A 107 8.54 8.00 -11.74
N PHE A 108 9.23 7.94 -10.61
CA PHE A 108 10.60 8.45 -10.49
C PHE A 108 11.55 7.74 -11.45
N GLU A 109 11.49 6.42 -11.51
CA GLU A 109 12.33 5.60 -12.40
C GLU A 109 12.04 5.87 -13.87
N GLU A 110 10.77 5.98 -14.25
CA GLU A 110 10.36 6.31 -15.63
C GLU A 110 10.74 7.74 -16.06
N ASN A 111 10.93 8.66 -15.11
CA ASN A 111 11.46 10.00 -15.38
C ASN A 111 13.00 10.06 -15.34
N GLY A 112 13.68 8.90 -15.45
CA GLY A 112 15.13 8.79 -15.52
C GLY A 112 15.84 8.78 -14.16
N GLY A 113 15.09 8.66 -13.07
CA GLY A 113 15.63 8.59 -11.72
C GLY A 113 16.28 7.23 -11.41
N PRO A 114 17.53 7.18 -10.92
CA PRO A 114 18.18 5.92 -10.54
C PRO A 114 17.48 5.25 -9.34
N SER A 115 17.24 3.94 -9.42
CA SER A 115 16.48 3.20 -8.38
C SER A 115 17.16 3.20 -7.00
N ASP A 116 18.49 3.28 -6.95
CA ASP A 116 19.31 3.36 -5.75
C ASP A 116 19.19 4.71 -5.02
N THR A 117 18.99 5.79 -5.77
CA THR A 117 18.81 7.16 -5.22
C THR A 117 17.36 7.57 -5.04
N ASN A 118 16.42 6.63 -5.26
CA ASN A 118 14.99 6.90 -5.23
C ASN A 118 14.54 7.39 -3.84
N PRO A 119 14.09 8.66 -3.70
CA PRO A 119 13.81 9.24 -2.38
C PRO A 119 12.56 8.61 -1.74
N PHE A 120 11.65 8.04 -2.54
CA PHE A 120 10.48 7.31 -2.09
C PHE A 120 10.82 5.90 -1.58
N ALA A 121 12.00 5.38 -1.92
CA ALA A 121 12.49 4.07 -1.49
C ALA A 121 13.38 4.14 -0.23
N THR A 122 13.45 5.29 0.46
CA THR A 122 14.26 5.42 1.67
C THR A 122 13.70 4.63 2.87
N ARG A 123 14.58 4.28 3.82
CA ARG A 123 14.21 3.56 5.05
C ARG A 123 13.17 4.32 5.87
N ALA A 124 13.28 5.65 5.94
CA ALA A 124 12.35 6.49 6.69
C ALA A 124 10.90 6.34 6.20
N ILE A 125 10.68 6.28 4.88
CA ILE A 125 9.34 6.08 4.31
C ILE A 125 8.78 4.72 4.66
N ARG A 126 9.59 3.66 4.60
CA ARG A 126 9.15 2.30 4.97
C ARG A 126 8.73 2.22 6.43
N LEU A 127 9.52 2.81 7.33
CA LEU A 127 9.19 2.83 8.76
C LEU A 127 7.91 3.64 9.02
N TYR A 128 7.77 4.80 8.40
CA TYR A 128 6.55 5.59 8.51
C TYR A 128 5.30 4.83 8.05
N LEU A 129 5.34 4.18 6.89
CA LEU A 129 4.19 3.41 6.40
C LEU A 129 3.84 2.23 7.32
N ARG A 130 4.84 1.56 7.90
CA ARG A 130 4.63 0.52 8.91
C ARG A 130 3.95 1.09 10.16
N ASP A 131 4.44 2.20 10.69
CA ASP A 131 3.91 2.81 11.91
C ASP A 131 2.49 3.35 11.69
N VAL A 132 2.19 3.90 10.50
CA VAL A 132 0.82 4.28 10.10
C VAL A 132 -0.10 3.05 10.02
N ARG A 133 0.38 1.93 9.44
CA ARG A 133 -0.39 0.68 9.40
C ARG A 133 -0.78 0.21 10.80
N GLU A 134 0.20 0.16 11.70
CA GLU A 134 0.01 -0.34 13.07
C GLU A 134 -0.89 0.58 13.89
N SER A 135 -0.67 1.89 13.82
CA SER A 135 -1.50 2.88 14.53
C SER A 135 -2.95 2.88 14.04
N GLN A 136 -3.19 2.84 12.73
CA GLN A 136 -4.54 2.77 12.18
C GLN A 136 -5.24 1.45 12.52
N ALA A 137 -4.52 0.32 12.48
CA ALA A 137 -5.09 -0.98 12.84
C ALA A 137 -5.54 -1.00 14.32
N LYS A 138 -4.69 -0.51 15.23
CA LYS A 138 -5.03 -0.37 16.67
C LYS A 138 -6.22 0.57 16.85
N ALA A 139 -6.18 1.76 16.24
CA ALA A 139 -7.23 2.76 16.40
C ALA A 139 -8.61 2.29 15.92
N ARG A 140 -8.65 1.43 14.90
CA ARG A 140 -9.88 0.89 14.32
C ARG A 140 -10.29 -0.47 14.88
N GLY A 141 -9.57 -1.02 15.86
CA GLY A 141 -9.89 -2.32 16.44
C GLY A 141 -9.69 -3.50 15.47
N ILE A 142 -8.93 -3.30 14.40
CA ILE A 142 -8.61 -4.37 13.46
C ILE A 142 -7.44 -5.15 14.07
N ALA A 143 -7.75 -6.11 14.93
CA ALA A 143 -6.78 -7.12 15.28
C ALA A 143 -6.41 -7.85 13.99
N TYR A 144 -5.15 -7.75 13.56
CA TYR A 144 -4.63 -8.73 12.62
C TYR A 144 -4.53 -10.01 13.45
N ASP A 145 -5.60 -10.80 13.48
CA ASP A 145 -5.51 -12.19 13.89
C ASP A 145 -4.40 -12.78 13.01
N LYS A 146 -3.17 -12.80 13.53
CA LYS A 146 -2.25 -13.87 13.21
C LYS A 146 -3.04 -15.08 13.65
N LYS A 147 -3.77 -15.66 12.70
CA LYS A 147 -4.35 -16.99 12.76
C LYS A 147 -3.15 -17.87 13.06
N LYS A 148 -2.84 -17.99 14.35
CA LYS A 148 -1.93 -18.97 14.93
C LYS A 148 -2.56 -20.25 14.44
N LYS A 149 -1.98 -20.80 13.38
CA LYS A 149 -2.31 -22.11 12.83
C LYS A 149 -2.06 -23.04 14.02
N ARG A 150 -3.07 -23.22 14.88
CA ARG A 150 -3.14 -24.34 15.80
C ARG A 150 -3.09 -25.53 14.86
N GLY A 151 -1.91 -26.12 14.76
CA GLY A 151 -1.72 -27.33 13.99
C GLY A 151 -2.75 -28.33 14.48
N ARG A 152 -3.73 -28.66 13.64
CA ARG A 152 -4.40 -29.95 13.73
C ARG A 152 -3.40 -30.98 13.18
N ASN A 153 -2.34 -31.23 13.95
CA ASN A 153 -1.59 -32.47 13.90
C ASN A 153 -1.87 -33.17 15.23
N ALA A 154 -3.06 -33.73 15.34
CA ALA A 154 -3.29 -34.88 16.22
C ALA A 154 -3.35 -36.09 15.29
N ASN A 155 -2.17 -36.59 14.97
CA ASN A 155 -1.98 -37.88 14.32
C ASN A 155 -2.15 -38.93 15.44
N THR A 156 -3.33 -39.53 15.57
CA THR A 156 -3.50 -40.72 16.41
C THR A 156 -3.64 -41.91 15.49
N ASN A 157 -2.50 -42.56 15.25
CA ASN A 157 -2.40 -43.82 14.56
C ASN A 157 -3.24 -44.88 15.27
N THR A 158 -4.10 -45.53 14.49
CA THR A 158 -4.67 -46.84 14.75
C THR A 158 -3.57 -47.85 15.09
N THR A 159 -3.66 -48.53 16.22
CA THR A 159 -3.07 -49.86 16.40
C THR A 159 -3.96 -50.68 17.30
N THR A 160 -4.75 -51.52 16.65
CA THR A 160 -5.53 -52.61 17.22
C THR A 160 -4.56 -53.69 17.69
N ASN A 161 -4.39 -53.89 19.00
CA ASN A 161 -3.75 -55.08 19.55
C ASN A 161 -4.80 -55.96 20.23
N LYS A 162 -5.00 -57.16 19.66
CA LYS A 162 -5.80 -58.27 20.18
C LYS A 162 -5.27 -58.72 21.56
N PRO A 163 -6.13 -59.18 22.48
CA PRO A 163 -5.66 -59.86 23.69
C PRO A 163 -5.39 -61.34 23.38
N LEU A 164 -4.18 -61.81 23.71
CA LEU A 164 -3.88 -63.24 23.80
C LEU A 164 -4.30 -63.75 25.17
N ARG A 165 -5.08 -64.84 25.17
CA ARG A 165 -5.38 -65.68 26.34
C ARG A 165 -4.19 -66.57 26.69
N HIS A 166 -3.90 -66.72 27.98
CA HIS A 166 -3.36 -67.90 28.68
C HIS A 166 -3.63 -67.62 30.19
N HIS A 167 -4.51 -68.30 30.94
CA HIS A 167 -4.65 -69.72 31.33
C HIS A 167 -3.64 -70.18 32.40
N LEU A 168 -4.18 -70.60 33.58
CA LEU A 168 -3.61 -71.38 34.73
C LEU A 168 -2.81 -70.60 35.78
N ASP A 169 -2.86 -70.84 37.10
CA ASP A 169 -3.74 -71.60 38.02
C ASP A 169 -3.28 -71.29 39.48
N LEU A 170 -4.12 -71.61 40.47
CA LEU A 170 -3.80 -71.99 41.88
C LEU A 170 -3.13 -70.99 42.86
N HIS A 171 -3.91 -70.43 43.80
CA HIS A 171 -4.28 -71.00 45.11
C HIS A 171 -5.29 -70.10 45.81
#